data_AF-A0AAF0PRA8-F1
#
_entry.id   AF-A0AAF0PRA8-F1
#
_cell.length_a   1.000
_cell.length_b   1.000
_cell.length_c   1.000
_cell.angle_alpha   90.00
_cell.angle_beta   90.00
_cell.angle_gamma   90.00
#
_symmetry.space_group_name_H-M   'P 1'
#
loop_
_entity.id
_entity.type
_entity.pdbx_description
1 polymer ?
#
loop_
_entity_poly.entity_id
_entity_poly.type
_entity_poly.pdbx_seq_one_letter_code
_entity_poly.pdbx_strand_id
1 'polypeptide(L)'
;MTKSLYSSLFFLSFVVALFGILPNVKGNILDDICPESFIPPLCFQMLRNDPSVSKGDIHGLLSTVLHLAQENNTSTYNLVKSILKQPIKDPNVKPK
;
A
#
# COMPACT_ATOMS: atom_id res chain seq x y z
N MET A 1 -56.54 -0.80 -13.06
CA MET A 1 -55.68 -1.20 -11.92
C MET A 1 -54.36 -1.87 -12.35
N THR A 2 -54.33 -2.62 -13.45
CA THR A 2 -53.14 -3.36 -13.95
C THR A 2 -51.97 -2.51 -14.44
N LYS A 3 -52.21 -1.31 -15.01
CA LYS A 3 -51.15 -0.42 -15.52
C LYS A 3 -50.24 0.16 -14.42
N SER A 4 -50.77 0.38 -13.21
CA SER A 4 -50.02 0.91 -12.08
C SER A 4 -49.03 -0.13 -11.51
N LEU A 5 -49.45 -1.40 -11.49
CA LEU A 5 -48.61 -2.51 -11.03
C LEU A 5 -47.43 -2.75 -11.98
N TYR A 6 -47.65 -2.66 -13.29
CA TYR A 6 -46.58 -2.81 -14.29
C TYR A 6 -45.53 -1.70 -14.18
N SER A 7 -45.97 -0.46 -13.95
CA SER A 7 -45.09 0.69 -13.73
C SER A 7 -44.23 0.49 -12.48
N SER A 8 -44.85 0.09 -11.36
CA SER A 8 -44.15 -0.16 -10.10
C SER A 8 -43.11 -1.28 -10.19
N LEU A 9 -43.43 -2.37 -10.90
CA LEU A 9 -42.51 -3.48 -11.15
C LEU A 9 -41.31 -3.06 -12.02
N PHE A 10 -41.55 -2.20 -13.01
CA PHE A 10 -40.50 -1.65 -13.87
C PHE A 10 -39.53 -0.76 -13.07
N PHE A 11 -40.04 0.12 -12.20
CA PHE A 11 -39.20 0.93 -11.31
C PHE A 11 -38.39 0.09 -10.32
N LEU A 12 -38.99 -0.97 -9.75
CA LEU A 12 -38.27 -1.91 -8.87
C LEU A 12 -37.15 -2.64 -9.59
N SER A 13 -37.40 -3.11 -10.82
CA SER A 13 -36.38 -3.77 -11.65
C SER A 13 -35.24 -2.83 -12.00
N PHE A 14 -35.54 -1.57 -12.32
CA PHE A 14 -34.54 -0.54 -12.64
C PHE A 14 -33.67 -0.19 -11.44
N VAL A 15 -34.27 -0.07 -10.25
CA VAL A 15 -33.54 0.18 -9.00
C VAL A 15 -32.62 -1.00 -8.65
N VAL A 16 -33.09 -2.25 -8.76
CA VAL A 16 -32.26 -3.44 -8.52
C VAL A 16 -31.10 -3.53 -9.53
N ALA A 17 -31.33 -3.17 -10.80
CA ALA A 17 -30.26 -3.11 -11.80
C ALA A 17 -29.23 -2.01 -11.51
N LEU A 18 -29.65 -0.84 -11.02
CA LEU A 18 -28.75 0.25 -10.62
C LEU A 18 -27.90 -0.10 -9.40
N PHE A 19 -28.48 -0.78 -8.40
CA PHE A 19 -27.74 -1.20 -7.19
C PHE A 19 -26.89 -2.46 -7.43
N GLY A 20 -27.21 -3.28 -8.44
CA GLY A 20 -26.46 -4.50 -8.79
C GLY A 20 -25.14 -4.26 -9.53
N ILE A 21 -24.85 -3.03 -9.96
CA ILE A 21 -23.61 -2.65 -10.68
C ILE A 21 -22.72 -1.79 -9.79
N LEU A 22 -22.81 -1.90 -8.46
CA LEU A 22 -21.72 -1.42 -7.62
C LEU A 22 -20.56 -2.39 -7.84
N PRO A 23 -19.46 -2.00 -8.52
CA PRO A 23 -18.31 -2.86 -8.60
C PRO A 23 -17.87 -3.10 -7.16
N ASN A 24 -17.94 -4.36 -6.72
CA ASN A 24 -17.34 -4.79 -5.48
C ASN A 24 -15.84 -4.69 -5.69
N VAL A 25 -15.30 -3.47 -5.63
CA VAL A 25 -13.86 -3.19 -5.70
C VAL A 25 -13.27 -3.63 -4.38
N LYS A 26 -13.23 -4.94 -4.20
CA LYS A 26 -12.31 -5.59 -3.28
C LYS A 26 -10.92 -5.56 -3.92
N GLY A 27 -10.50 -4.37 -4.36
CA GLY A 27 -9.16 -4.10 -4.86
C GLY A 27 -8.23 -4.15 -3.65
N ASN A 28 -7.16 -4.92 -3.77
CA ASN A 28 -6.12 -4.87 -2.76
C ASN A 28 -5.46 -3.50 -2.84
N ILE A 29 -5.39 -2.77 -1.73
CA ILE A 29 -4.76 -1.45 -1.68
C ILE A 29 -3.31 -1.44 -2.21
N LEU A 30 -2.63 -2.59 -2.19
CA LEU A 30 -1.31 -2.75 -2.79
C LEU A 30 -1.32 -2.64 -4.31
N ASP A 31 -2.41 -3.07 -4.96
CA ASP A 31 -2.55 -3.00 -6.42
C ASP A 31 -2.69 -1.55 -6.90
N ASP A 32 -3.13 -0.64 -6.03
CA ASP A 32 -3.24 0.80 -6.32
C ASP A 32 -1.94 1.56 -6.01
N ILE A 33 -1.16 1.13 -5.00
CA ILE A 33 -0.01 1.90 -4.49
C ILE A 33 1.32 1.37 -5.02
N CYS A 34 1.52 0.05 -5.06
CA CYS A 34 2.83 -0.51 -5.38
C CYS A 34 3.30 -0.30 -6.84
N PRO A 35 2.41 -0.23 -7.86
CA PRO A 35 2.83 0.10 -9.22
C PRO A 35 3.47 1.49 -9.34
N GLU A 36 3.06 2.45 -8.51
CA GLU A 36 3.58 3.83 -8.49
C GLU A 36 4.90 3.97 -7.72
N SER A 37 5.37 2.90 -7.08
CA SER A 37 6.61 2.93 -6.30
C SER A 37 7.86 2.79 -7.18
N PHE A 38 9.00 3.30 -6.70
CA PHE A 38 10.28 3.21 -7.42
C PHE A 38 10.73 1.76 -7.66
N ILE A 39 10.37 0.83 -6.75
CA ILE A 39 10.68 -0.60 -6.86
C ILE A 39 9.42 -1.40 -6.51
N PRO A 40 8.51 -1.64 -7.48
CA PRO A 40 7.25 -2.32 -7.23
C PRO A 40 7.39 -3.68 -6.52
N PRO A 41 8.33 -4.58 -6.91
CA PRO A 41 8.50 -5.86 -6.22
C PRO A 41 8.84 -5.71 -4.73
N LEU A 42 9.64 -4.70 -4.38
CA LEU A 42 10.01 -4.42 -2.99
C LEU A 42 8.82 -3.90 -2.19
N CYS A 43 7.98 -3.04 -2.80
CA CYS A 43 6.74 -2.59 -2.17
C CYS A 43 5.83 -3.76 -1.80
N PHE A 44 5.55 -4.66 -2.75
CA PHE A 44 4.75 -5.85 -2.48
C PHE A 44 5.38 -6.75 -1.42
N GLN A 45 6.69 -6.96 -1.47
CA GLN A 45 7.40 -7.79 -0.48
C GLN A 45 7.29 -7.21 0.93
N MET A 46 7.43 -5.89 1.08
CA MET A 46 7.39 -5.21 2.37
C MET A 46 5.98 -5.16 2.96
N LEU A 47 4.96 -4.95 2.12
CA LEU A 47 3.61 -4.64 2.60
C LEU A 47 2.65 -5.82 2.55
N ARG A 48 2.91 -6.89 1.78
CA ARG A 48 1.96 -8.01 1.60
C ARG A 48 1.46 -8.63 2.93
N ASN A 49 2.30 -8.64 3.95
CA ASN A 49 1.99 -9.25 5.24
C ASN A 49 1.50 -8.24 6.28
N ASP A 50 1.37 -6.96 5.92
CA ASP A 50 0.90 -5.94 6.84
C ASP A 50 -0.63 -6.11 7.07
N PRO A 51 -1.09 -6.14 8.33
CA PRO A 51 -2.49 -6.38 8.64
C PRO A 51 -3.43 -5.28 8.14
N SER A 52 -2.95 -4.04 8.00
CA SER A 52 -3.73 -2.92 7.47
C SER A 52 -4.05 -3.08 5.99
N VAL A 53 -3.27 -3.87 5.24
CA VAL A 53 -3.59 -4.25 3.85
C VAL A 53 -4.90 -5.04 3.78
N SER A 54 -4.99 -6.12 4.55
CA SER A 54 -6.19 -6.97 4.57
C SER A 54 -7.45 -6.25 5.08
N LYS A 55 -7.26 -5.20 5.88
CA LYS A 55 -8.33 -4.39 6.47
C LYS A 55 -8.71 -3.18 5.60
N GLY A 56 -7.95 -2.89 4.54
CA GLY A 56 -8.11 -1.67 3.75
C GLY A 56 -7.86 -0.39 4.58
N ASP A 57 -7.01 -0.48 5.60
CA ASP A 57 -6.71 0.62 6.53
C ASP A 57 -5.53 1.44 6.00
N ILE A 58 -5.84 2.52 5.28
CA ILE A 58 -4.85 3.40 4.64
C ILE A 58 -3.96 4.09 5.68
N HIS A 59 -4.53 4.49 6.83
CA HIS A 59 -3.78 5.21 7.86
C HIS A 59 -2.80 4.28 8.58
N GLY A 60 -3.22 3.06 8.91
CA GLY A 60 -2.34 2.04 9.45
C GLY A 60 -1.22 1.70 8.47
N LEU A 61 -1.54 1.54 7.18
CA LEU A 61 -0.55 1.26 6.14
C LEU A 61 0.49 2.39 6.01
N LEU A 62 0.05 3.65 6.01
CA LEU A 62 0.93 4.82 5.99
C LEU A 62 1.86 4.84 7.21
N SER A 63 1.31 4.54 8.39
CA SER A 63 2.08 4.45 9.64
C SER A 63 3.16 3.37 9.55
N THR A 64 2.84 2.18 9.03
CA THR A 64 3.82 1.11 8.80
C THR A 64 4.92 1.55 7.85
N VAL A 65 4.57 2.15 6.71
CA VAL A 65 5.56 2.60 5.72
C VAL A 65 6.52 3.63 6.33
N LEU A 66 6.02 4.59 7.10
CA LEU A 66 6.85 5.58 7.80
C LEU A 66 7.78 4.91 8.83
N HIS A 67 7.27 3.94 9.57
CA HIS A 67 8.06 3.19 10.55
C HIS A 67 9.19 2.41 9.88
N LEU A 68 8.91 1.66 8.81
CA LEU A 68 9.92 0.93 8.03
C LEU A 68 11.00 1.87 7.47
N ALA A 69 10.62 3.05 6.97
CA ALA A 69 11.57 4.04 6.49
C ALA A 69 12.48 4.55 7.62
N GLN A 70 11.93 4.81 8.80
CA GLN A 70 12.69 5.25 9.96
C GLN A 70 13.66 4.18 10.47
N GLU A 71 13.24 2.92 10.54
CA GLU A 71 14.09 1.79 10.95
C GLU A 71 15.24 1.55 9.97
N ASN A 72 14.96 1.58 8.66
CA ASN A 72 15.98 1.43 7.62
C ASN A 72 17.00 2.56 7.66
N ASN A 73 16.55 3.81 7.85
CA ASN A 73 17.44 4.97 7.99
C ASN A 73 18.32 4.86 9.24
N THR A 74 17.75 4.42 10.36
CA THR A 74 18.49 4.23 11.62
C THR A 74 19.55 3.14 11.46
N SER A 75 19.19 2.02 10.84
CA SER A 75 20.09 0.90 10.56
C SER A 75 21.24 1.33 9.64
N THR A 76 20.92 2.08 8.58
CA THR A 76 21.90 2.62 7.64
C THR A 76 22.86 3.59 8.35
N TYR A 77 22.35 4.49 9.17
CA TYR A 77 23.17 5.40 9.96
C TYR A 77 24.14 4.64 10.89
N ASN A 78 23.64 3.62 11.59
CA ASN A 78 24.45 2.80 12.46
C ASN A 78 25.53 2.03 11.69
N LEU A 79 25.21 1.51 10.51
CA LEU A 79 26.16 0.85 9.62
C LEU A 79 27.27 1.81 9.19
N VAL A 80 26.93 2.98 8.67
CA VAL A 80 27.90 4.00 8.24
C VAL A 80 28.79 4.41 9.41
N LYS A 81 28.19 4.67 10.59
CA LYS A 81 28.93 4.98 11.81
C LYS A 81 29.88 3.86 12.22
N SER A 82 29.49 2.60 12.04
CA SER A 82 30.35 1.44 12.32
C SER A 82 31.53 1.37 11.35
N ILE A 83 31.29 1.56 10.05
CA ILE A 83 32.32 1.58 9.01
C ILE A 83 33.34 2.69 9.27
N LEU A 84 32.88 3.90 9.60
CA LEU A 84 33.76 5.04 9.89
C LEU A 84 34.62 4.85 11.16
N LYS A 85 34.17 4.02 12.10
CA LYS A 85 34.95 3.67 13.30
C LYS A 85 36.00 2.60 13.03
N GLN A 86 35.84 1.81 11.97
CA GLN A 86 36.84 0.83 11.60
C GLN A 86 38.06 1.56 11.02
N PRO A 87 39.28 1.19 11.40
CA PRO A 87 40.47 1.75 10.76
C PRO A 87 40.39 1.44 9.26
N ILE A 88 40.32 2.48 8.44
CA ILE A 88 40.27 2.35 6.98
C ILE A 88 41.60 1.73 6.56
N LYS A 89 41.58 0.42 6.27
CA LYS A 89 42.74 -0.34 5.74
C LYS A 89 42.83 -0.22 4.22
N ASP A 90 42.27 0.83 3.63
CA ASP A 90 42.46 1.10 2.20
C ASP A 90 43.64 2.08 2.03
N PRO A 91 44.79 1.62 1.49
CA PRO A 91 45.95 2.47 1.25
C PRO A 91 45.67 3.61 0.25
N ASN A 92 44.53 3.61 -0.45
CA ASN A 92 44.15 4.64 -1.41
C ASN A 92 43.15 5.67 -0.86
N VAL A 93 42.58 5.45 0.33
CA VAL A 93 41.68 6.42 0.98
C VAL A 93 42.53 7.32 1.87
N LYS A 94 42.88 8.50 1.36
CA LYS A 94 43.54 9.53 2.18
C LYS A 94 42.50 10.14 3.14
N PRO A 95 42.77 10.20 4.46
CA PRO A 95 41.99 11.05 5.33
C PRO A 95 42.12 12.50 4.84
N LYS A 96 40.98 13.16 4.65
CA LYS A 96 40.93 14.59 4.34
C LYS A 96 40.99 15.41 5.62
#